data_AF-A0A2D6J1Q4-F1
#
_entry.id   AF-A0A2D6J1Q4-F1
#
_cell.length_a   1.000
_cell.length_b   1.000
_cell.length_c   1.000
_cell.angle_alpha   90.00
_cell.angle_beta   90.00
_cell.angle_gamma   90.00
#
_symmetry.space_group_name_H-M   'P 1'
#
loop_
_entity.id
_entity.type
_entity.pdbx_description
1 polymer ?
#
loop_
_entity_poly.entity_id
_entity_poly.type
_entity_poly.pdbx_seq_one_letter_code
_entity_poly.pdbx_strand_id
1 'polypeptide(L)'
;MRCATHPDIETNLRCGKCGKPICPKCLVQTPVGAKCPDCAKLYKLPTFRVTKQYYLRAAGTALGMAIVCGLVWGVVMGLVPFFFLNFLLAAGVGYAIGEVVSLSVNRKRGTGLAVIAGIGVAISYFASLFSPWGPSFALIGLRFIIGLLALALGIYVAVTRLR
;
A
#
# COMPACT_ATOMS: atom_id res chain seq x y z
N MET A 1 -8.30 18.31 44.68
CA MET A 1 -8.72 17.11 43.91
C MET A 1 -7.57 16.12 43.89
N ARG A 2 -7.84 14.81 43.78
CA ARG A 2 -6.78 13.78 43.85
C ARG A 2 -6.50 13.15 42.49
N CYS A 3 -5.28 12.69 42.27
CA CYS A 3 -4.91 12.06 41.00
C CYS A 3 -5.72 10.79 40.76
N ALA A 4 -6.21 10.59 39.53
CA ALA A 4 -6.98 9.40 39.17
C ALA A 4 -6.16 8.10 39.28
N THR A 5 -4.84 8.17 39.13
CA THR A 5 -3.92 7.03 39.25
C THR A 5 -3.30 6.91 40.64
N HIS A 6 -3.14 8.03 41.36
CA HIS A 6 -2.53 8.06 42.69
C HIS A 6 -3.47 8.80 43.67
N PRO A 7 -4.40 8.07 44.31
CA PRO A 7 -5.40 8.66 45.20
C PRO A 7 -4.80 9.25 46.49
N ASP A 8 -3.52 9.06 46.76
CA ASP A 8 -2.82 9.65 47.93
C ASP A 8 -2.23 11.03 47.64
N ILE A 9 -2.22 11.46 46.37
CA ILE A 9 -1.58 12.73 45.96
C ILE A 9 -2.65 13.74 45.56
N GLU A 10 -2.65 14.89 46.23
CA GLU A 10 -3.44 16.04 45.83
C GLU A 10 -2.82 16.74 44.62
N THR A 11 -3.66 17.13 43.67
CA THR A 11 -3.21 17.75 42.42
C THR A 11 -4.14 18.88 41.99
N ASN A 12 -3.59 19.89 41.32
CA ASN A 12 -4.37 20.90 40.61
C ASN A 12 -4.26 20.77 39.07
N LEU A 13 -3.49 19.79 38.59
CA LEU A 13 -3.27 19.58 37.15
C LEU A 13 -4.35 18.68 36.57
N ARG A 14 -4.81 18.99 35.36
CA ARG A 14 -5.75 18.18 34.58
C ARG A 14 -5.20 17.90 33.19
N CYS A 15 -5.55 16.75 32.64
CA CYS A 15 -5.19 16.46 31.26
C CYS A 15 -6.00 17.36 30.31
N GLY A 16 -5.31 18.09 29.42
CA GLY A 16 -5.96 18.98 28.46
C GLY A 16 -6.88 18.29 27.43
N LYS A 17 -6.84 16.95 27.31
CA LYS A 17 -7.70 16.19 26.39
C LYS A 17 -8.93 15.58 27.06
N CYS A 18 -8.76 14.95 28.23
CA CYS A 18 -9.82 14.19 28.90
C CYS A 18 -10.27 14.78 30.23
N GLY A 19 -9.65 15.86 30.71
CA GLY A 19 -10.01 16.54 31.96
C GLY A 19 -9.67 15.77 33.25
N LYS A 20 -9.16 14.53 33.16
CA LYS A 20 -8.79 13.72 34.33
C LYS A 20 -7.73 14.44 35.18
N PRO A 21 -7.85 14.43 36.53
CA PRO A 21 -6.83 14.97 37.41
C PRO A 21 -5.56 14.12 37.35
N ILE A 22 -4.43 14.78 37.10
CA ILE A 22 -3.10 14.18 36.96
C ILE A 22 -2.15 14.75 38.01
N CYS A 23 -1.21 13.97 38.51
CA CYS A 23 -0.13 14.46 39.38
C CYS A 23 1.17 14.69 38.58
N PRO A 24 2.16 15.39 39.13
CA PRO A 24 3.47 15.58 38.48
C PRO A 24 4.16 14.26 38.10
N LYS A 25 3.89 13.16 38.83
CA LYS A 25 4.42 11.81 38.51
C LYS A 25 3.73 11.16 37.30
N CYS A 26 2.45 11.44 37.07
CA CYS A 26 1.69 10.92 35.92
C CYS A 26 1.71 11.86 34.70
N LEU A 27 2.34 13.03 34.84
CA LEU A 27 2.36 14.05 33.81
C LEU A 27 3.28 13.62 32.66
N VAL A 28 2.73 13.49 31.46
CA VAL A 28 3.50 13.32 30.25
C VAL A 28 3.52 14.64 29.49
N GLN A 29 4.72 15.19 29.28
CA GLN A 29 4.90 16.38 28.46
C GLN A 29 4.72 16.00 26.98
N THR A 30 3.72 16.60 26.33
CA THR A 30 3.49 16.48 24.89
C THR A 30 3.65 17.86 24.24
N PRO A 31 3.91 17.98 22.93
CA PRO A 31 4.08 19.29 22.28
C PRO A 31 2.86 20.22 22.40
N VAL A 32 1.69 19.67 22.77
CA VAL A 32 0.44 20.41 22.96
C VAL A 32 0.12 20.61 24.46
N GLY A 33 1.10 20.41 25.35
CA GLY A 33 0.98 20.55 26.80
C GLY A 33 0.90 19.22 27.56
N ALA A 34 0.50 19.32 28.83
CA ALA A 34 0.45 18.19 29.77
C ALA A 34 -0.72 17.22 29.46
N LYS A 35 -0.41 15.94 29.29
CA LYS A 35 -1.40 14.86 29.09
C LYS A 35 -1.23 13.72 30.10
N CYS A 36 -2.33 13.02 30.37
CA CYS A 36 -2.28 11.76 31.12
C CYS A 36 -1.64 10.65 30.27
N PRO A 37 -1.11 9.58 30.86
CA PRO A 37 -0.43 8.50 30.13
C PRO A 37 -1.34 7.83 29.09
N ASP A 38 -2.64 7.69 29.37
CA ASP A 38 -3.60 7.13 28.43
C ASP A 38 -3.77 8.01 27.17
N CYS A 39 -3.81 9.34 27.35
CA CYS A 39 -3.98 10.28 26.26
C CYS A 39 -2.66 10.63 25.55
N ALA A 40 -1.53 10.38 26.19
CA ALA A 40 -0.19 10.54 25.63
C ALA A 40 0.22 9.35 24.76
N LYS A 41 -0.37 8.17 24.95
CA LYS A 41 -0.17 7.03 24.05
C LYS A 41 -0.57 7.39 22.62
N LEU A 42 0.41 7.35 21.71
CA LEU A 42 0.18 7.47 20.28
C LEU A 42 -0.59 6.23 19.81
N TYR A 43 -1.89 6.38 19.57
CA TYR A 43 -2.64 5.34 18.86
C TYR A 43 -2.14 5.28 17.42
N LYS A 44 -1.78 4.07 16.94
CA LYS A 44 -1.57 3.83 15.51
C LYS A 44 -2.84 4.30 14.77
N LEU A 45 -2.69 5.19 13.79
CA LEU A 45 -3.83 5.78 13.09
C LEU A 45 -4.76 4.66 12.57
N PRO A 46 -6.10 4.84 12.62
CA PRO A 46 -7.08 3.85 12.16
C PRO A 46 -6.88 3.38 10.72
N THR A 47 -6.16 4.16 9.92
CA THR A 47 -5.75 3.87 8.54
C THR A 47 -4.90 2.60 8.42
N PHE A 48 -4.15 2.21 9.46
CA PHE A 48 -3.29 1.01 9.47
C PHE A 48 -3.97 -0.25 10.03
N ARG A 49 -5.23 -0.18 10.49
CA ARG A 49 -6.00 -1.39 10.86
C ARG A 49 -6.71 -1.92 9.63
N VAL A 50 -6.09 -2.92 9.00
CA VAL A 50 -6.63 -3.63 7.84
C VAL A 50 -7.15 -4.98 8.33
N THR A 51 -8.48 -5.15 8.31
CA THR A 51 -9.14 -6.43 8.65
C THR A 51 -8.89 -7.48 7.56
N LYS A 52 -8.88 -8.77 7.90
CA LYS A 52 -8.66 -9.90 6.96
C LYS A 52 -9.57 -9.85 5.72
N GLN A 53 -10.81 -9.39 5.86
CA GLN A 53 -11.75 -9.22 4.74
C GLN A 53 -11.26 -8.23 3.67
N TYR A 54 -10.56 -7.17 4.07
CA TYR A 54 -10.00 -6.19 3.13
C TYR A 54 -8.82 -6.76 2.35
N TYR A 55 -8.01 -7.63 2.97
CA TYR A 55 -6.95 -8.37 2.26
C TYR A 55 -7.52 -9.32 1.19
N LEU A 56 -8.63 -9.99 1.50
CA LEU A 56 -9.27 -10.91 0.56
C LEU A 56 -9.86 -10.17 -0.65
N ARG A 57 -10.51 -9.01 -0.42
CA ARG A 57 -11.00 -8.13 -1.50
C ARG A 57 -9.86 -7.59 -2.35
N ALA A 58 -8.78 -7.11 -1.72
CA ALA A 58 -7.60 -6.61 -2.41
C ALA A 58 -6.98 -7.67 -3.34
N ALA A 59 -6.79 -8.89 -2.83
CA ALA A 59 -6.26 -10.01 -3.61
C ALA A 59 -7.16 -10.38 -4.79
N GLY A 60 -8.48 -10.45 -4.57
CA GLY A 60 -9.45 -10.71 -5.65
C GLY A 60 -9.40 -9.65 -6.75
N THR A 61 -9.39 -8.36 -6.38
CA THR A 61 -9.29 -7.26 -7.35
C THR A 61 -7.95 -7.20 -8.06
N ALA A 62 -6.85 -7.50 -7.36
CA ALA A 62 -5.52 -7.53 -7.94
C ALA A 62 -5.37 -8.65 -8.97
N LEU A 63 -5.91 -9.85 -8.70
CA LEU A 63 -5.90 -10.96 -9.63
C LEU A 63 -6.75 -10.67 -10.87
N GLY A 64 -7.97 -10.16 -10.69
CA GLY A 64 -8.83 -9.78 -11.81
C GLY A 64 -8.16 -8.73 -12.71
N MET A 65 -7.57 -7.69 -12.11
CA MET A 65 -6.88 -6.65 -12.87
C MET A 65 -5.59 -7.17 -13.52
N ALA A 66 -4.86 -8.07 -12.86
CA ALA A 66 -3.64 -8.66 -13.42
C ALA A 66 -3.91 -9.45 -14.71
N ILE A 67 -5.03 -10.18 -14.79
CA ILE A 67 -5.42 -10.92 -15.99
C ILE A 67 -5.76 -9.95 -17.13
N VAL A 68 -6.60 -8.94 -16.86
CA VAL A 68 -7.00 -7.94 -17.86
C VAL A 68 -5.79 -7.16 -18.37
N CYS A 69 -4.96 -6.64 -17.46
CA CYS A 69 -3.74 -5.93 -17.84
C CYS A 69 -2.73 -6.83 -18.56
N GLY A 70 -2.59 -8.10 -18.17
CA GLY A 70 -1.69 -9.05 -18.82
C GLY A 70 -2.09 -9.37 -20.25
N LEU A 71 -3.39 -9.53 -20.53
CA LEU A 71 -3.91 -9.73 -21.88
C LEU A 71 -3.70 -8.49 -22.76
N VAL A 72 -4.06 -7.31 -22.26
CA VAL A 72 -3.86 -6.03 -22.97
C VAL A 72 -2.38 -5.83 -23.28
N TRP A 73 -1.51 -6.10 -22.31
CA TRP A 73 -0.07 -5.99 -22.49
C TRP A 73 0.45 -6.94 -23.57
N GLY A 74 0.00 -8.21 -23.57
CA GLY A 74 0.39 -9.19 -24.57
C GLY A 74 -0.02 -8.79 -25.99
N VAL A 75 -1.25 -8.29 -26.17
CA VAL A 75 -1.75 -7.79 -27.46
C VAL A 75 -0.91 -6.60 -27.95
N VAL A 76 -0.64 -5.64 -27.07
CA VAL A 76 0.11 -4.42 -27.43
C VAL A 76 1.57 -4.73 -27.76
N MET A 77 2.20 -5.67 -27.04
CA MET A 77 3.55 -6.15 -27.36
C MET A 77 3.62 -6.84 -28.73
N GLY A 78 2.57 -7.55 -29.14
CA GLY A 78 2.48 -8.21 -30.44
C GLY A 78 2.30 -7.24 -31.61
N LEU A 79 1.60 -6.11 -31.40
CA LEU A 79 1.27 -5.16 -32.45
C LEU A 79 2.38 -4.11 -32.69
N VAL A 80 3.11 -3.69 -31.64
CA VAL A 80 4.04 -2.56 -31.73
C VAL A 80 5.35 -2.88 -30.97
N PRO A 81 6.47 -3.19 -31.64
CA PRO A 81 7.76 -3.49 -31.00
C PRO A 81 8.55 -2.23 -30.58
N PHE A 82 7.88 -1.15 -30.17
CA PHE A 82 8.55 0.07 -29.72
C PHE A 82 9.04 -0.05 -28.27
N PHE A 83 10.32 0.24 -28.06
CA PHE A 83 11.02 0.19 -26.78
C PHE A 83 10.38 1.08 -25.70
N PHE A 84 10.09 2.34 -26.02
CA PHE A 84 9.55 3.33 -25.08
C PHE A 84 8.12 3.01 -24.62
N LEU A 85 7.33 2.38 -25.49
CA LEU A 85 5.93 2.08 -25.23
C LEU A 85 5.77 1.02 -24.13
N ASN A 86 6.76 0.13 -23.97
CA ASN A 86 6.77 -0.89 -22.95
C ASN A 86 6.90 -0.33 -21.53
N PHE A 87 7.79 0.64 -21.32
CA PHE A 87 7.95 1.32 -20.02
C PHE A 87 6.71 2.13 -19.65
N LEU A 88 6.08 2.79 -20.63
CA LEU A 88 4.84 3.53 -20.41
C LEU A 88 3.69 2.60 -20.04
N LEU A 89 3.58 1.44 -20.71
CA LEU A 89 2.63 0.40 -20.32
C LEU A 89 2.91 -0.11 -18.90
N ALA A 90 4.17 -0.27 -18.51
CA ALA A 90 4.59 -0.72 -17.17
C ALA A 90 4.10 0.20 -16.07
N ALA A 91 4.37 1.48 -16.26
CA ALA A 91 3.90 2.51 -15.36
C ALA A 91 2.37 2.55 -15.33
N GLY A 92 1.71 2.45 -16.49
CA GLY A 92 0.26 2.45 -16.61
C GLY A 92 -0.41 1.27 -15.90
N VAL A 93 0.10 0.05 -16.09
CA VAL A 93 -0.42 -1.16 -15.43
C VAL A 93 -0.15 -1.13 -13.94
N GLY A 94 1.05 -0.74 -13.50
CA GLY A 94 1.35 -0.56 -12.09
C GLY A 94 0.43 0.47 -11.42
N TYR A 95 0.16 1.59 -12.11
CA TYR A 95 -0.77 2.62 -11.63
C TYR A 95 -2.22 2.11 -11.56
N ALA A 96 -2.69 1.42 -12.60
CA ALA A 96 -4.05 0.90 -12.68
C ALA A 96 -4.32 -0.15 -11.59
N ILE A 97 -3.41 -1.13 -11.43
CA ILE A 97 -3.51 -2.16 -10.39
C ILE A 97 -3.47 -1.50 -9.00
N GLY A 98 -2.55 -0.56 -8.79
CA GLY A 98 -2.46 0.18 -7.52
C GLY A 98 -3.72 0.99 -7.19
N GLU A 99 -4.32 1.66 -8.18
CA GLU A 99 -5.56 2.45 -8.00
C GLU A 99 -6.74 1.54 -7.69
N VAL A 100 -6.93 0.45 -8.45
CA VAL A 100 -8.04 -0.47 -8.26
C VAL A 100 -7.97 -1.16 -6.90
N VAL A 101 -6.77 -1.57 -6.46
CA VAL A 101 -6.55 -2.14 -5.12
C VAL A 101 -6.79 -1.11 -4.02
N SER A 102 -6.42 0.15 -4.23
CA SER A 102 -6.67 1.23 -3.28
C SER A 102 -8.18 1.51 -3.14
N LEU A 103 -8.91 1.57 -4.26
CA LEU A 103 -10.35 1.79 -4.28
C LEU A 103 -11.11 0.63 -3.62
N SER A 104 -10.70 -0.62 -3.86
CA SER A 104 -11.37 -1.79 -3.28
C SER A 104 -11.25 -1.90 -1.76
N VAL A 105 -10.26 -1.22 -1.16
CA VAL A 105 -9.99 -1.21 0.28
C VAL A 105 -10.32 0.14 0.92
N ASN A 106 -11.06 1.02 0.23
CA ASN A 106 -11.46 2.34 0.72
C ASN A 106 -10.25 3.22 1.12
N ARG A 107 -9.24 3.26 0.25
CA ARG A 107 -8.01 4.08 0.38
C ARG A 107 -7.21 3.87 1.68
N LYS A 108 -7.33 2.70 2.33
CA LYS A 108 -6.44 2.35 3.45
C LYS A 108 -5.02 2.10 2.93
N ARG A 109 -4.02 2.45 3.74
CA ARG A 109 -2.60 2.29 3.42
C ARG A 109 -1.97 1.27 4.36
N GLY A 110 -1.10 0.42 3.80
CA GLY A 110 -0.46 -0.63 4.57
C GLY A 110 0.55 -1.42 3.74
N THR A 111 1.60 -1.89 4.39
CA THR A 111 2.69 -2.63 3.74
C THR A 111 2.20 -3.91 3.07
N GLY A 112 1.24 -4.63 3.67
CA GLY A 112 0.72 -5.86 3.04
C GLY A 112 -0.17 -5.59 1.82
N LEU A 113 -0.85 -4.44 1.72
CA LEU A 113 -1.58 -4.07 0.50
C LEU A 113 -0.60 -3.74 -0.64
N ALA A 114 0.52 -3.08 -0.32
CA ALA A 114 1.58 -2.83 -1.29
C ALA A 114 2.21 -4.12 -1.82
N VAL A 115 2.40 -5.13 -0.95
CA VAL A 115 2.87 -6.47 -1.37
C VAL A 115 1.89 -7.14 -2.32
N ILE A 116 0.58 -7.09 -2.04
CA ILE A 116 -0.44 -7.67 -2.94
C ILE A 116 -0.41 -7.01 -4.31
N ALA A 117 -0.33 -5.68 -4.38
CA ALA A 117 -0.27 -4.98 -5.66
C ALA A 117 1.00 -5.30 -6.45
N GLY A 118 2.16 -5.38 -5.76
CA GLY A 118 3.41 -5.80 -6.40
C GLY A 118 3.34 -7.23 -6.96
N ILE A 119 2.74 -8.16 -6.22
CA ILE A 119 2.47 -9.53 -6.69
C ILE A 119 1.51 -9.51 -7.90
N GLY A 120 0.47 -8.68 -7.88
CA GLY A 120 -0.45 -8.51 -9.01
C GLY A 120 0.25 -8.06 -10.30
N VAL A 121 1.17 -7.10 -10.21
CA VAL A 121 1.99 -6.66 -11.36
C VAL A 121 2.86 -7.81 -11.87
N ALA A 122 3.51 -8.57 -10.98
CA ALA A 122 4.31 -9.72 -11.38
C ALA A 122 3.46 -10.79 -12.09
N ILE A 123 2.27 -11.10 -11.56
CA ILE A 123 1.32 -12.04 -12.18
C ILE A 123 0.89 -11.54 -13.56
N SER A 124 0.64 -10.24 -13.73
CA SER A 124 0.26 -9.68 -15.04
C SER A 124 1.34 -9.86 -16.10
N TYR A 125 2.61 -9.72 -15.73
CA TYR A 125 3.74 -9.95 -16.63
C TYR A 125 3.89 -11.43 -16.98
N PHE A 126 3.77 -12.32 -15.99
CA PHE A 126 3.76 -13.77 -16.23
C PHE A 126 2.59 -14.20 -17.12
N ALA A 127 1.40 -13.62 -16.96
CA ALA A 127 0.26 -13.87 -17.84
C ALA A 127 0.52 -13.40 -19.28
N SER A 128 1.25 -12.28 -19.45
CA SER A 128 1.60 -11.77 -20.79
C SER A 128 2.56 -12.70 -21.56
N LEU A 129 3.40 -13.47 -20.86
CA LEU A 129 4.31 -14.45 -21.45
C LEU A 129 3.58 -15.67 -22.05
N PHE A 130 2.41 -16.03 -21.51
CA PHE A 130 1.58 -17.14 -21.98
C PHE A 130 0.52 -16.74 -23.03
N SER A 131 0.45 -15.47 -23.41
CA SER A 131 -0.54 -14.99 -24.38
C SER A 131 -0.28 -15.56 -25.80
N PRO A 132 -1.31 -16.00 -26.56
CA PRO A 132 -1.17 -16.58 -27.90
C PRO A 132 -0.54 -15.63 -28.93
N TRP A 133 -0.61 -14.33 -28.70
CA TRP A 133 0.04 -13.28 -29.50
C TRP A 133 1.38 -12.81 -28.92
N GLY A 134 1.92 -13.57 -27.97
CA GLY A 134 3.21 -13.30 -27.35
C GLY A 134 4.36 -13.28 -28.38
N PRO A 135 5.44 -12.54 -28.08
CA PRO A 135 6.54 -12.37 -29.00
C PRO A 135 7.16 -13.72 -29.37
N SER A 136 7.41 -13.93 -30.66
CA SER A 136 8.08 -15.12 -31.18
C SER A 136 9.37 -15.39 -30.40
N PHE A 137 9.60 -16.67 -30.06
CA PHE A 137 10.70 -17.21 -29.24
C PHE A 137 12.14 -16.83 -29.72
N ALA A 138 12.27 -16.04 -30.79
CA ALA A 138 13.52 -15.71 -31.47
C ALA A 138 14.26 -14.46 -30.94
N LEU A 139 13.63 -13.61 -30.11
CA LEU A 139 14.20 -12.33 -29.62
C LEU A 139 14.32 -12.26 -28.09
N ILE A 140 14.56 -13.40 -27.44
CA ILE A 140 14.44 -13.59 -25.99
C ILE A 140 15.43 -12.72 -25.19
N GLY A 141 16.71 -12.66 -25.55
CA GLY A 141 17.74 -12.09 -24.66
C GLY A 141 17.52 -10.63 -24.26
N LEU A 142 17.47 -9.72 -25.24
CA LEU A 142 17.42 -8.28 -24.99
C LEU A 142 16.03 -7.81 -24.50
N ARG A 143 14.95 -8.39 -25.04
CA ARG A 143 13.56 -8.05 -24.65
C ARG A 143 13.22 -8.55 -23.25
N PHE A 144 13.81 -9.65 -22.78
CA PHE A 144 13.58 -10.18 -21.43
C PHE A 144 14.22 -9.28 -20.36
N ILE A 145 15.41 -8.74 -20.62
CA ILE A 145 16.07 -7.76 -19.74
C ILE A 145 15.24 -6.48 -19.63
N ILE A 146 14.72 -5.99 -20.76
CA ILE A 146 13.85 -4.80 -20.81
C ILE A 146 12.53 -5.07 -20.08
N GLY A 147 11.93 -6.25 -20.26
CA GLY A 147 10.71 -6.65 -19.56
C GLY A 147 10.89 -6.75 -18.05
N LEU A 148 12.05 -7.22 -17.58
CA LEU A 148 12.40 -7.22 -16.15
C LEU A 148 12.54 -5.79 -15.60
N LEU A 149 13.17 -4.88 -16.34
CA LEU A 149 13.27 -3.47 -15.95
C LEU A 149 11.90 -2.78 -15.92
N ALA A 150 11.05 -3.05 -16.91
CA ALA A 150 9.68 -2.55 -16.94
C ALA A 150 8.85 -3.08 -15.77
N LEU A 151 8.96 -4.38 -15.46
CA LEU A 151 8.32 -4.99 -14.29
C LEU A 151 8.79 -4.37 -12.98
N ALA A 152 10.09 -4.13 -12.82
CA ALA A 152 10.63 -3.45 -11.64
C ALA A 152 10.05 -2.03 -11.48
N LEU A 153 9.92 -1.29 -12.60
CA LEU A 153 9.31 0.04 -12.62
C LEU A 153 7.81 -0.01 -12.28
N GLY A 154 7.08 -0.98 -12.83
CA GLY A 154 5.66 -1.20 -12.53
C GLY A 154 5.41 -1.56 -11.05
N ILE A 155 6.24 -2.42 -10.47
CA ILE A 155 6.19 -2.76 -9.03
C ILE A 155 6.50 -1.52 -8.20
N TYR A 156 7.52 -0.75 -8.57
CA TYR A 156 7.88 0.49 -7.85
C TYR A 156 6.71 1.49 -7.83
N VAL A 157 6.05 1.71 -8.97
CA VAL A 157 4.88 2.58 -9.07
C VAL A 157 3.71 2.06 -8.24
N ALA A 158 3.43 0.75 -8.28
CA ALA A 158 2.36 0.16 -7.48
C ALA A 158 2.61 0.27 -5.97
N VAL A 159 3.85 0.03 -5.53
CA VAL A 159 4.24 0.08 -4.11
C VAL A 159 4.26 1.51 -3.58
N THR A 160 4.81 2.46 -4.33
CA THR A 160 4.84 3.88 -3.92
C THR A 160 3.46 4.49 -3.80
N ARG A 161 2.48 4.01 -4.58
CA ARG A 161 1.09 4.46 -4.49
C ARG A 161 0.37 4.01 -3.21
N LEU A 162 0.72 2.84 -2.68
CA LEU A 162 0.00 2.16 -1.59
C LEU A 162 0.68 2.30 -0.21
N ARG A 163 1.91 2.85 -0.18
CA ARG A 163 2.67 3.16 1.03
C ARG A 163 2.27 4.52 1.60
#